data_AF-A0A7V9I1P7-F1
#
_entry.id   AF-A0A7V9I1P7-F1
#
_cell.length_a   1.000
_cell.length_b   1.000
_cell.length_c   1.000
_cell.angle_alpha   90.00
_cell.angle_beta   90.00
_cell.angle_gamma   90.00
#
_symmetry.space_group_name_H-M   'P 1'
#
loop_
_entity.id
_entity.type
_entity.pdbx_description
1 polymer ?
#
loop_
_entity_poly.entity_id
_entity_poly.type
_entity_poly.pdbx_seq_one_letter_code
_entity_poly.pdbx_strand_id
1 'polypeptide(L)'
;MAVGSFSAGLSGLNANAAYLSVIGNNLANINTLGYKASTVSFADLVSQTVGGTSVNPMQVGLGVVTGSISPVFSQGAIENTRESTNVALQGNGLFVVRSDDGNAYTRAGNFSFNADGKLITPDGWRVQGYTDLDPLTGEVVTTGGLTDIVVPPGVLREPVATTNVRAQINLDSNAAVTGAVNYSTSMEFFDTLGSKHAVTVDFQKTGAGAWTYKATVPQADVNGGAGRFQVASGTLTFDGTGTLIAPAADVALTVPA
;
A
#
# COMPACT_ATOMS: atom_id res chain seq x y z
N MET A 1 26.84 -10.23 64.39
CA MET A 1 26.94 -10.73 63.00
C MET A 1 25.71 -11.57 62.64
N ALA A 2 24.51 -10.98 62.57
CA ALA A 2 23.27 -11.70 62.22
C ALA A 2 22.28 -10.89 61.36
N VAL A 3 22.54 -9.60 61.12
CA VAL A 3 21.61 -8.70 60.39
C VAL A 3 21.83 -8.76 58.88
N GLY A 4 23.08 -8.97 58.43
CA GLY A 4 23.43 -9.06 57.00
C GLY A 4 22.96 -10.35 56.30
N SER A 5 22.87 -11.47 57.02
CA SER A 5 22.37 -12.73 56.46
C SER A 5 20.84 -12.72 56.27
N PHE A 6 20.11 -12.11 57.20
CA PHE A 6 18.66 -11.93 57.07
C PHE A 6 18.30 -10.94 55.95
N SER A 7 19.03 -9.82 55.83
CA SER A 7 18.81 -8.86 54.74
C SER A 7 19.13 -9.46 53.36
N ALA A 8 20.22 -10.22 53.25
CA ALA A 8 20.56 -10.93 52.02
C ALA A 8 19.49 -11.97 51.65
N GLY A 9 19.02 -12.77 52.62
CA GLY A 9 17.94 -13.74 52.41
C GLY A 9 16.61 -13.10 51.99
N LEU A 10 16.22 -12.00 52.64
CA LEU A 10 15.02 -11.23 52.28
C LEU A 10 15.12 -10.62 50.87
N SER A 11 16.30 -10.10 50.50
CA SER A 11 16.55 -9.56 49.17
C SER A 11 16.40 -10.62 48.08
N GLY A 12 16.89 -11.84 48.33
CA GLY A 12 16.75 -12.97 47.41
C GLY A 12 15.30 -13.45 47.26
N LEU A 13 14.52 -13.44 48.34
CA LEU A 13 13.09 -13.78 48.28
C LEU A 13 12.31 -12.76 47.45
N ASN A 14 12.56 -11.46 47.66
CA ASN A 14 11.91 -10.40 46.91
C ASN A 14 12.27 -10.44 45.42
N ALA A 15 13.55 -10.68 45.10
CA ALA A 15 14.01 -10.84 43.72
C ALA A 15 13.33 -12.05 43.04
N ASN A 16 13.21 -13.18 43.73
CA ASN A 16 12.50 -14.36 43.22
C ASN A 16 10.99 -14.11 43.04
N ALA A 17 10.35 -13.37 43.94
CA ALA A 17 8.93 -13.01 43.81
C ALA A 17 8.69 -12.17 42.54
N ALA A 18 9.56 -11.19 42.25
CA ALA A 18 9.51 -10.41 41.02
C ALA A 18 9.70 -11.29 39.77
N TYR A 19 10.64 -12.24 39.82
CA TYR A 19 10.88 -13.19 38.72
C TYR A 19 9.67 -14.09 38.45
N LEU A 20 9.08 -14.66 39.50
CA LEU A 20 7.86 -15.46 39.37
C LEU A 20 6.68 -14.63 38.84
N SER A 21 6.57 -13.36 39.22
CA SER A 21 5.55 -12.46 38.68
C SER A 21 5.73 -12.23 37.18
N VAL A 22 6.97 -12.08 36.70
CA VAL A 22 7.25 -11.91 35.26
C VAL A 22 6.99 -13.20 34.50
N ILE A 23 7.37 -14.37 35.03
CA ILE A 23 7.00 -15.67 34.44
C ILE A 23 5.48 -15.82 34.37
N GLY A 24 4.77 -15.49 35.46
CA GLY A 24 3.32 -15.55 35.51
C GLY A 24 2.67 -14.64 34.47
N ASN A 25 3.19 -13.42 34.28
CA ASN A 25 2.69 -12.49 33.26
C ASN A 25 2.96 -13.01 31.83
N ASN A 26 4.16 -13.55 31.58
CA ASN A 26 4.51 -14.14 30.29
C ASN A 26 3.59 -15.34 29.96
N LEU A 27 3.34 -16.20 30.95
CA LEU A 27 2.48 -17.37 30.77
C LEU A 27 1.02 -17.00 30.54
N ALA A 28 0.52 -16.00 31.27
CA ALA A 28 -0.84 -15.49 31.09
C ALA A 28 -1.07 -14.91 29.69
N ASN A 29 -0.04 -14.30 29.09
CA ASN A 29 -0.11 -13.64 27.79
C ASN A 29 0.44 -14.49 26.63
N ILE A 30 0.62 -15.80 26.81
CA ILE A 30 1.20 -16.68 25.79
C ILE A 30 0.40 -16.68 24.46
N ASN A 31 -0.92 -16.46 24.55
CA ASN A 31 -1.82 -16.43 23.40
C ASN A 31 -2.19 -15.00 22.96
N THR A 32 -1.66 -13.97 23.64
CA THR A 32 -1.94 -12.57 23.28
C THR A 32 -1.14 -12.19 22.04
N LEU A 33 -1.84 -11.76 21.00
CA LEU A 33 -1.24 -11.38 19.72
C LEU A 33 -0.23 -10.24 19.90
N GLY A 34 0.97 -10.40 19.33
CA GLY A 34 2.01 -9.37 19.37
C GLY A 34 2.71 -9.19 20.72
N TYR A 35 2.39 -10.01 21.73
CA TYR A 35 3.05 -9.95 23.04
C TYR A 35 4.55 -10.23 22.95
N LYS A 36 5.35 -9.47 23.71
CA LYS A 36 6.80 -9.66 23.86
C LYS A 36 7.10 -10.11 25.27
N ALA A 37 7.59 -11.34 25.40
CA ALA A 37 8.00 -11.88 26.69
C ALA A 37 9.08 -11.01 27.32
N SER A 38 9.00 -10.81 28.63
CA SER A 38 9.97 -10.03 29.38
C SER A 38 10.88 -10.94 30.20
N THR A 39 12.15 -10.58 30.33
CA THR A 39 13.13 -11.29 31.16
C THR A 39 13.62 -10.38 32.29
N VAL A 40 13.94 -10.99 33.43
CA VAL A 40 14.46 -10.27 34.61
C VAL A 40 15.97 -10.46 34.67
N SER A 41 16.70 -9.35 34.78
CA SER A 41 18.13 -9.37 35.10
C SER A 41 18.32 -8.99 36.56
N PHE A 42 19.15 -9.74 37.26
CA PHE A 42 19.51 -9.45 38.65
C PHE A 42 20.88 -8.79 38.73
N ALA A 43 21.09 -7.97 39.76
CA ALA A 43 22.37 -7.35 40.08
C ALA A 43 22.72 -7.61 41.54
N ASP A 44 23.99 -7.87 41.82
CA ASP A 44 24.51 -8.03 43.18
C ASP A 44 24.65 -6.65 43.86
N LEU A 45 24.35 -6.58 45.15
CA LEU A 45 24.57 -5.40 45.97
C LEU A 45 26.03 -5.41 46.46
N VAL A 46 26.76 -4.33 46.15
CA VAL A 46 28.20 -4.13 46.45
C VAL A 46 28.64 -4.85 47.72
N SER A 47 29.67 -5.70 47.63
CA SER A 47 30.19 -6.46 48.76
C SER A 47 30.92 -5.57 49.77
N GLN A 48 30.75 -5.86 51.07
CA GLN A 48 31.56 -5.23 52.12
C GLN A 48 32.86 -6.02 52.29
N THR A 49 34.02 -5.38 52.10
CA THR A 49 35.32 -5.99 52.40
C THR A 49 35.53 -5.98 53.92
N VAL A 50 35.61 -7.17 54.52
CA VAL A 50 35.70 -7.36 55.98
C VAL A 50 37.15 -7.57 56.44
N GLY A 51 38.08 -7.85 55.50
CA GLY A 51 39.54 -7.96 55.74
C GLY A 51 40.26 -8.66 54.58
N GLY A 52 41.60 -8.71 54.59
CA GLY A 52 42.42 -9.40 53.56
C GLY A 52 43.44 -8.49 52.86
N THR A 53 44.53 -9.06 52.33
CA THR A 53 45.50 -8.31 51.51
C THR A 53 44.92 -8.02 50.12
N SER A 54 45.45 -7.04 49.37
CA SER A 54 44.97 -6.70 48.01
C SER A 54 44.93 -7.88 47.03
N VAL A 55 45.59 -9.00 47.37
CA VAL A 55 45.64 -10.23 46.57
C VAL A 55 44.49 -11.20 46.92
N ASN A 56 43.88 -11.11 48.10
CA ASN A 56 42.76 -11.97 48.49
C ASN A 56 41.82 -11.29 49.52
N PRO A 57 40.94 -10.38 49.09
CA PRO A 57 40.00 -9.69 49.97
C PRO A 57 38.87 -10.63 50.41
N MET A 58 38.67 -10.76 51.71
CA MET A 58 37.48 -11.39 52.30
C MET A 58 36.30 -10.42 52.17
N GLN A 59 35.39 -10.74 51.26
CA GLN A 59 34.21 -9.95 50.95
C GLN A 59 32.93 -10.68 51.37
N VAL A 60 31.99 -9.94 51.96
CA VAL A 60 30.65 -10.43 52.27
C VAL A 60 29.67 -9.73 51.34
N GLY A 61 28.94 -10.51 50.54
CA GLY A 61 27.89 -9.99 49.65
C GLY A 61 26.70 -9.47 50.44
N LEU A 62 26.15 -8.33 50.03
CA LEU A 62 25.09 -7.61 50.75
C LEU A 62 23.67 -7.98 50.27
N GLY A 63 23.55 -8.88 49.29
CA GLY A 63 22.28 -9.39 48.77
C GLY A 63 22.11 -9.10 47.28
N VAL A 64 20.92 -9.33 46.75
CA VAL A 64 20.62 -9.18 45.31
C VAL A 64 19.45 -8.22 45.10
N VAL A 65 19.47 -7.48 44.00
CA VAL A 65 18.38 -6.61 43.56
C VAL A 65 17.96 -6.94 42.14
N THR A 66 16.69 -6.69 41.82
CA THR A 66 16.19 -6.71 40.44
C THR A 66 16.79 -5.53 39.68
N GLY A 67 17.67 -5.79 38.72
CA GLY A 67 18.37 -4.77 37.94
C GLY A 67 17.48 -4.20 36.84
N SER A 68 16.88 -5.04 36.01
CA SER A 68 15.97 -4.61 34.95
C SER A 68 14.97 -5.70 34.56
N ILE A 69 13.83 -5.26 34.03
CA ILE A 69 12.85 -6.12 33.35
C ILE A 69 12.78 -5.62 31.91
N SER A 70 13.24 -6.43 30.96
CA SER A 70 13.38 -6.01 29.56
C SER A 70 12.55 -6.92 28.65
N PRO A 71 11.79 -6.36 27.69
CA PRO A 71 11.11 -7.14 26.68
C PRO A 71 12.11 -7.75 25.68
N VAL A 72 11.81 -8.96 25.22
CA VAL A 72 12.60 -9.69 24.22
C VAL A 72 11.92 -9.54 22.86
N PHE A 73 12.58 -8.84 21.93
CA PHE A 73 12.05 -8.56 20.58
C PHE A 73 12.37 -9.66 19.54
N SER A 74 12.41 -10.93 19.95
CA SER A 74 12.55 -12.03 19.01
C SER A 74 11.29 -12.20 18.14
N GLN A 75 11.47 -12.70 16.92
CA GLN A 75 10.38 -13.03 16.00
C GLN A 75 9.69 -14.31 16.48
N GLY A 76 8.37 -14.26 16.64
CA GLY A 76 7.55 -15.44 16.91
C GLY A 76 7.09 -16.14 15.63
N ALA A 77 6.46 -17.31 15.79
CA ALA A 77 5.80 -18.00 14.68
C ALA A 77 4.66 -17.13 14.13
N ILE A 78 4.49 -17.15 12.80
CA ILE A 78 3.39 -16.47 12.12
C ILE A 78 2.38 -17.55 11.76
N GLU A 79 1.17 -17.42 12.29
CA GLU A 79 0.04 -18.28 11.97
C GLU A 79 -0.86 -17.59 10.96
N ASN A 80 -1.25 -18.33 9.91
CA ASN A 80 -2.17 -17.79 8.91
C ASN A 80 -3.59 -17.74 9.47
N THR A 81 -4.26 -16.62 9.24
CA THR A 81 -5.70 -16.47 9.53
C THR A 81 -6.48 -16.40 8.22
N ARG A 82 -7.80 -16.54 8.28
CA ARG A 82 -8.68 -16.41 7.10
C ARG A 82 -9.15 -14.97 6.85
N GLU A 83 -8.75 -14.03 7.70
CA GLU A 83 -9.12 -12.62 7.60
C GLU A 83 -8.07 -11.85 6.79
N SER A 84 -8.50 -11.14 5.75
CA SER A 84 -7.61 -10.38 4.87
C SER A 84 -7.01 -9.14 5.53
N THR A 85 -7.65 -8.61 6.57
CA THR A 85 -7.18 -7.44 7.33
C THR A 85 -6.18 -7.82 8.43
N ASN A 86 -6.00 -9.11 8.70
CA ASN A 86 -5.02 -9.59 9.65
C ASN A 86 -3.65 -9.67 8.99
N VAL A 87 -2.73 -8.85 9.46
CA VAL A 87 -1.36 -8.76 8.93
C VAL A 87 -0.33 -9.03 10.01
N ALA A 88 0.80 -9.61 9.63
CA ALA A 88 1.93 -9.83 10.51
C ALA A 88 3.20 -9.30 9.84
N LEU A 89 4.00 -8.52 10.56
CA LEU A 89 5.33 -8.14 10.07
C LEU A 89 6.29 -9.30 10.27
N GLN A 90 7.14 -9.55 9.28
CA GLN A 90 8.29 -10.43 9.38
C GLN A 90 9.55 -9.58 9.50
N GLY A 91 10.29 -9.74 10.60
CA GLY A 91 11.48 -8.94 10.89
C GLY A 91 11.20 -7.74 11.79
N ASN A 92 12.12 -6.77 11.74
CA ASN A 92 12.09 -5.59 12.60
C ASN A 92 11.08 -4.56 12.07
N GLY A 93 10.17 -4.12 12.93
CA GLY A 93 9.16 -3.13 12.58
C GLY A 93 7.99 -3.15 13.55
N LEU A 94 7.25 -2.04 13.57
CA LEU A 94 6.02 -1.83 14.33
C LEU A 94 5.01 -1.14 13.42
N PHE A 95 3.74 -1.43 13.62
CA PHE A 95 2.66 -0.67 13.01
C PHE A 95 2.47 0.64 13.77
N VAL A 96 2.24 1.73 13.05
CA VAL A 96 1.90 3.02 13.63
C VAL A 96 0.38 3.11 13.72
N VAL A 97 -0.11 3.40 14.92
CA VAL A 97 -1.53 3.57 15.21
C VAL A 97 -1.72 4.89 15.94
N ARG A 98 -2.87 5.53 15.78
CA ARG A 98 -3.20 6.80 16.43
C ARG A 98 -4.33 6.57 17.43
N SER A 99 -3.99 6.73 18.70
CA SER A 99 -4.95 6.82 19.79
C SER A 99 -5.44 8.27 19.92
N ASP A 100 -6.30 8.53 20.91
CA ASP A 100 -6.76 9.89 21.20
C ASP A 100 -5.65 10.78 21.78
N ASP A 101 -4.60 10.18 22.37
CA ASP A 101 -3.45 10.88 22.95
C ASP A 101 -2.30 11.09 21.96
N GLY A 102 -2.40 10.55 20.74
CA GLY A 102 -1.40 10.69 19.68
C GLY A 102 -0.96 9.38 19.06
N ASN A 103 0.25 9.35 18.50
CA ASN A 103 0.78 8.17 17.83
C ASN A 103 1.34 7.16 18.83
N ALA A 104 0.93 5.91 18.67
CA ALA A 104 1.40 4.73 19.38
C ALA A 104 1.89 3.67 18.38
N TYR A 105 2.60 2.67 18.91
CA TYR A 105 3.22 1.62 18.11
C TYR A 105 2.76 0.26 18.60
N THR A 106 2.37 -0.61 17.67
CA THR A 106 1.91 -1.97 18.00
C THR A 106 2.53 -3.01 17.09
N ARG A 107 2.71 -4.23 17.61
CA ARG A 107 3.09 -5.39 16.82
C ARG A 107 1.89 -6.27 16.46
N ALA A 108 0.74 -6.05 17.10
CA ALA A 108 -0.50 -6.73 16.80
C ALA A 108 -1.10 -6.15 15.52
N GLY A 109 -1.39 -7.02 14.55
CA GLY A 109 -1.94 -6.62 13.25
C GLY A 109 -3.33 -7.20 12.99
N ASN A 110 -4.12 -7.39 14.04
CA ASN A 110 -5.52 -7.79 13.95
C ASN A 110 -6.41 -6.57 13.73
N PHE A 111 -6.38 -6.04 12.50
CA PHE A 111 -7.12 -4.83 12.15
C PHE A 111 -8.51 -5.16 11.59
N SER A 112 -9.43 -4.22 11.69
CA SER A 112 -10.77 -4.31 11.11
C SER A 112 -11.24 -2.95 10.61
N PHE A 113 -12.20 -2.91 9.69
CA PHE A 113 -12.80 -1.67 9.24
C PHE A 113 -13.98 -1.28 10.13
N ASN A 114 -14.04 -0.02 10.54
CA ASN A 114 -15.20 0.54 11.23
C ASN A 114 -16.30 0.97 10.24
N ALA A 115 -17.43 1.46 10.76
CA ALA A 115 -18.55 1.94 9.94
C ALA A 115 -18.18 3.10 8.98
N ASP A 116 -17.17 3.90 9.33
CA ASP A 116 -16.65 4.99 8.51
C ASP A 116 -15.62 4.52 7.46
N GLY A 117 -15.36 3.21 7.36
CA GLY A 117 -14.34 2.66 6.47
C GLY A 117 -12.91 2.86 6.94
N LYS A 118 -12.68 3.29 8.18
CA LYS A 118 -11.32 3.46 8.75
C LYS A 118 -10.78 2.12 9.22
N LEU A 119 -9.52 1.85 8.93
CA LEU A 119 -8.82 0.68 9.46
C LEU A 119 -8.44 0.93 10.93
N ILE A 120 -8.98 0.11 11.84
CA ILE A 120 -8.82 0.27 13.28
C ILE A 120 -8.30 -1.01 13.95
N THR A 121 -7.65 -0.84 15.11
CA THR A 121 -7.36 -1.93 16.06
C THR A 121 -8.62 -2.33 16.82
N PRO A 122 -8.64 -3.46 17.54
CA PRO A 122 -9.77 -3.84 18.40
C PRO A 122 -10.07 -2.83 19.50
N ASP A 123 -9.04 -2.07 19.93
CA ASP A 123 -9.16 -0.99 20.91
C ASP A 123 -9.71 0.31 20.30
N GLY A 124 -10.01 0.32 19.00
CA GLY A 124 -10.55 1.47 18.27
C GLY A 124 -9.50 2.46 17.78
N TRP A 125 -8.21 2.17 17.91
CA TRP A 125 -7.14 3.06 17.45
C TRP A 125 -6.98 3.00 15.93
N ARG A 126 -6.70 4.13 15.31
CA ARG A 126 -6.67 4.26 13.84
C ARG A 126 -5.31 3.87 13.28
N VAL A 127 -5.26 2.92 12.37
CA VAL A 127 -4.00 2.53 11.71
C VAL A 127 -3.55 3.66 10.79
N GLN A 128 -2.28 4.05 10.92
CA GLN A 128 -1.69 5.09 10.10
C GLN A 128 -0.96 4.50 8.88
N GLY A 129 -1.00 5.23 7.77
CA GLY A 129 -0.29 4.86 6.54
C GLY A 129 -0.17 6.05 5.59
N TYR A 130 0.29 5.77 4.39
CA TYR A 130 0.30 6.73 3.29
C TYR A 130 -0.97 6.55 2.48
N THR A 131 -1.81 7.58 2.44
CA THR A 131 -3.07 7.57 1.67
C THR A 131 -3.03 8.41 0.42
N ASP A 132 -2.06 9.31 0.29
CA ASP A 132 -1.95 10.20 -0.85
C ASP A 132 -1.54 9.41 -2.10
N LEU A 133 -2.22 9.67 -3.21
CA LEU A 133 -1.93 9.08 -4.51
C LEU A 133 -1.37 10.15 -5.44
N ASP A 134 -0.37 9.80 -6.23
CA ASP A 134 0.10 10.63 -7.32
C ASP A 134 -1.02 10.71 -8.38
N PRO A 135 -1.50 11.91 -8.73
CA PRO A 135 -2.61 12.06 -9.67
C PRO A 135 -2.28 11.64 -11.11
N LEU A 136 -0.99 11.55 -11.47
CA LEU A 136 -0.54 11.17 -12.81
C LEU A 136 -0.30 9.66 -12.93
N THR A 137 0.26 9.03 -11.90
CA THR A 137 0.62 7.60 -11.93
C THR A 137 -0.36 6.70 -11.17
N GLY A 138 -1.11 7.26 -10.23
CA GLY A 138 -1.97 6.52 -9.30
C GLY A 138 -1.20 5.74 -8.23
N GLU A 139 0.11 5.97 -8.09
CA GLU A 139 0.94 5.31 -7.08
C GLU A 139 0.83 6.01 -5.71
N VAL A 140 1.08 5.26 -4.63
CA VAL A 140 1.06 5.80 -3.27
C VAL A 140 2.28 6.67 -3.02
N VAL A 141 2.06 7.91 -2.59
CA VAL A 141 3.11 8.87 -2.24
C VAL A 141 3.62 8.58 -0.84
N THR A 142 4.82 8.01 -0.74
CA THR A 142 5.44 7.61 0.54
C THR A 142 6.25 8.72 1.22
N THR A 143 6.35 9.89 0.60
CA THR A 143 7.07 11.06 1.15
C THR A 143 6.16 11.99 1.97
N GLY A 144 4.84 11.74 1.96
CA GLY A 144 3.85 12.50 2.71
C GLY A 144 3.89 12.23 4.22
N GLY A 145 3.04 12.94 4.96
CA GLY A 145 2.78 12.62 6.37
C GLY A 145 1.96 11.33 6.51
N LEU A 146 2.07 10.66 7.65
CA LEU A 146 1.20 9.54 7.99
C LEU A 146 -0.21 10.05 8.30
N THR A 147 -1.21 9.41 7.70
CA THR A 147 -2.64 9.73 7.86
C THR A 147 -3.44 8.47 8.20
N ASP A 148 -4.70 8.64 8.62
CA ASP A 148 -5.59 7.49 8.86
C ASP A 148 -5.83 6.73 7.56
N ILE A 149 -5.65 5.41 7.57
CA ILE A 149 -6.06 4.57 6.44
C ILE A 149 -7.58 4.50 6.40
N VAL A 150 -8.18 5.07 5.36
CA VAL A 150 -9.63 5.07 5.13
C VAL A 150 -9.93 4.45 3.77
N VAL A 151 -10.78 3.42 3.78
CA VAL A 151 -11.36 2.80 2.59
C VAL A 151 -12.88 3.00 2.69
N PRO A 152 -13.43 4.07 2.12
CA PRO A 152 -14.85 4.38 2.27
C PRO A 152 -15.71 3.26 1.64
N PRO A 153 -16.70 2.70 2.36
CA PRO A 153 -17.63 1.78 1.76
C PRO A 153 -18.52 2.53 0.76
N GLY A 154 -18.48 2.14 -0.50
CA GLY A 154 -19.41 2.65 -1.52
C GLY A 154 -19.00 3.91 -2.27
N VAL A 155 -17.71 4.28 -2.29
CA VAL A 155 -17.24 5.28 -3.26
C VAL A 155 -17.33 4.71 -4.67
N LEU A 156 -18.19 5.32 -5.50
CA LEU A 156 -18.09 5.19 -6.94
C LEU A 156 -16.78 5.87 -7.35
N ARG A 157 -15.89 5.11 -7.99
CA ARG A 157 -14.69 5.69 -8.59
C ARG A 157 -15.12 6.66 -9.67
N GLU A 158 -14.60 7.88 -9.63
CA GLU A 158 -14.89 8.86 -10.67
C GLU A 158 -14.47 8.33 -12.04
N PRO A 159 -15.26 8.56 -13.09
CA PRO A 159 -14.91 8.16 -14.44
C PRO A 159 -13.61 8.86 -14.88
N VAL A 160 -12.72 8.09 -15.48
CA VAL A 160 -11.45 8.61 -16.00
C VAL A 160 -11.59 8.75 -17.52
N ALA A 161 -11.49 9.98 -18.01
CA ALA A 161 -11.57 10.26 -19.44
C ALA A 161 -10.45 9.53 -20.20
N THR A 162 -10.80 8.98 -21.37
CA THR A 162 -9.82 8.23 -22.18
C THR A 162 -8.81 9.18 -22.80
N THR A 163 -7.51 8.99 -22.54
CA THR A 163 -6.45 9.87 -23.05
C THR A 163 -5.84 9.39 -24.37
N ASN A 164 -5.77 8.07 -24.57
CA ASN A 164 -5.16 7.48 -25.76
C ASN A 164 -5.98 6.27 -26.22
N VAL A 165 -6.19 6.18 -27.53
CA VAL A 165 -6.79 5.01 -28.19
C VAL A 165 -5.85 4.56 -29.30
N ARG A 166 -5.55 3.26 -29.35
CA ARG A 166 -4.72 2.66 -30.38
C ARG A 166 -5.51 1.58 -31.12
N ALA A 167 -5.52 1.67 -32.44
CA ALA A 167 -6.12 0.68 -33.31
C ALA A 167 -5.08 0.13 -34.28
N GLN A 168 -5.02 -1.19 -34.39
CA GLN A 168 -4.26 -1.89 -35.41
C GLN A 168 -5.25 -2.47 -36.41
N ILE A 169 -5.18 -2.02 -37.66
CA ILE A 169 -6.15 -2.35 -38.70
C ILE A 169 -5.38 -2.82 -39.93
N ASN A 170 -5.88 -3.87 -40.58
CA ASN A 170 -5.40 -4.32 -41.87
C ASN A 170 -6.39 -3.90 -42.95
N LEU A 171 -5.92 -3.17 -43.97
CA LEU A 171 -6.75 -2.66 -45.07
C LEU A 171 -6.51 -3.50 -46.33
N ASP A 172 -7.59 -3.92 -46.98
CA ASP A 172 -7.50 -4.81 -48.16
C ASP A 172 -6.84 -4.12 -49.37
N SER A 173 -5.67 -4.63 -49.77
CA SER A 173 -4.91 -4.12 -50.91
C SER A 173 -5.65 -4.27 -52.25
N ASN A 174 -6.64 -5.17 -52.35
CA ASN A 174 -7.44 -5.39 -53.57
C ASN A 174 -8.70 -4.50 -53.64
N ALA A 175 -9.00 -3.72 -52.60
CA ALA A 175 -10.17 -2.84 -52.61
C ALA A 175 -10.16 -1.88 -53.81
N ALA A 176 -11.32 -1.67 -54.44
CA ALA A 176 -11.45 -0.78 -55.58
C ALA A 176 -11.37 0.70 -55.18
N VAL A 177 -10.77 1.54 -56.03
CA VAL A 177 -10.77 3.00 -55.87
C VAL A 177 -12.09 3.54 -56.40
N THR A 178 -13.11 3.60 -55.53
CA THR A 178 -14.48 3.98 -55.89
C THR A 178 -14.82 5.44 -55.58
N GLY A 179 -13.96 6.14 -54.83
CA GLY A 179 -14.27 7.46 -54.29
C GLY A 179 -15.22 7.43 -53.07
N ALA A 180 -15.64 6.24 -52.63
CA ALA A 180 -16.49 6.03 -51.46
C ALA A 180 -15.69 5.39 -50.30
N VAL A 181 -16.29 5.33 -49.11
CA VAL A 181 -15.71 4.63 -47.95
C VAL A 181 -15.61 3.14 -48.26
N ASN A 182 -14.41 2.58 -48.14
CA ASN A 182 -14.13 1.16 -48.39
C ASN A 182 -14.26 0.34 -47.11
N TYR A 183 -13.86 0.90 -45.97
CA TYR A 183 -13.89 0.22 -44.67
C TYR A 183 -14.21 1.24 -43.57
N SER A 184 -14.99 0.84 -42.58
CA SER A 184 -15.36 1.69 -41.45
C SER A 184 -15.25 0.87 -40.17
N THR A 185 -14.69 1.47 -39.12
CA THR A 185 -14.62 0.88 -37.79
C THR A 185 -15.01 1.90 -36.74
N SER A 186 -15.47 1.43 -35.58
CA SER A 186 -15.85 2.29 -34.47
C SER A 186 -15.08 1.92 -33.21
N MET A 187 -14.72 2.95 -32.45
CA MET A 187 -14.04 2.84 -31.16
C MET A 187 -14.82 3.64 -30.13
N GLU A 188 -15.00 3.06 -28.93
CA GLU A 188 -15.62 3.75 -27.80
C GLU A 188 -14.54 4.47 -26.98
N PHE A 189 -14.85 5.67 -26.51
CA PHE A 189 -14.10 6.36 -25.46
C PHE A 189 -15.06 6.91 -24.41
N PHE A 190 -14.51 7.21 -23.24
CA PHE A 190 -15.25 7.77 -22.11
C PHE A 190 -14.91 9.24 -21.92
N ASP A 191 -15.93 10.07 -21.72
CA ASP A 191 -15.79 11.48 -21.33
C ASP A 191 -15.43 11.63 -19.84
N THR A 192 -15.33 12.88 -19.38
CA THR A 192 -15.08 13.21 -17.96
C THR A 192 -16.26 12.91 -17.03
N LEU A 193 -17.46 12.66 -17.58
CA LEU A 193 -18.69 12.34 -16.85
C LEU A 193 -19.02 10.84 -16.85
N GLY A 194 -18.24 10.03 -17.58
CA GLY A 194 -18.43 8.58 -17.75
C GLY A 194 -19.37 8.18 -18.89
N SER A 195 -19.85 9.12 -19.71
CA SER A 195 -20.64 8.83 -20.91
C SER A 195 -19.77 8.18 -21.98
N LYS A 196 -20.39 7.26 -22.72
CA LYS A 196 -19.75 6.59 -23.85
C LYS A 196 -19.95 7.39 -25.13
N HIS A 197 -18.86 7.59 -25.85
CA HIS A 197 -18.87 8.22 -27.16
C HIS A 197 -18.17 7.33 -28.18
N ALA A 198 -18.73 7.25 -29.38
CA ALA A 198 -18.22 6.40 -30.45
C ALA A 198 -17.52 7.23 -31.52
N VAL A 199 -16.20 7.11 -31.65
CA VAL A 199 -15.47 7.61 -32.82
C VAL A 199 -15.62 6.59 -33.95
N THR A 200 -16.16 7.01 -35.08
CA THR A 200 -16.19 6.23 -36.31
C THR A 200 -15.05 6.67 -37.21
N VAL A 201 -14.19 5.74 -37.62
CA VAL A 201 -13.08 5.98 -38.54
C VAL A 201 -13.40 5.33 -39.88
N ASP A 202 -13.63 6.18 -40.88
CA ASP A 202 -13.92 5.80 -42.25
C ASP A 202 -12.65 5.83 -43.10
N PHE A 203 -12.30 4.72 -43.75
CA PHE A 203 -11.15 4.56 -44.62
C PHE A 203 -11.60 4.51 -46.08
N GLN A 204 -10.99 5.34 -46.92
CA GLN A 204 -11.23 5.43 -48.35
C GLN A 204 -9.91 5.26 -49.10
N LYS A 205 -9.87 4.35 -50.06
CA LYS A 205 -8.72 4.14 -50.92
C LYS A 205 -8.66 5.21 -52.00
N THR A 206 -7.50 5.86 -52.15
CA THR A 206 -7.27 6.92 -53.14
C THR A 206 -6.31 6.49 -54.26
N GLY A 207 -5.50 5.46 -54.04
CA GLY A 207 -4.58 4.93 -55.04
C GLY A 207 -3.89 3.64 -54.58
N ALA A 208 -2.93 3.16 -55.36
CA ALA A 208 -2.11 2.01 -54.97
C ALA A 208 -1.28 2.35 -53.72
N GLY A 209 -1.47 1.59 -52.64
CA GLY A 209 -0.82 1.86 -51.34
C GLY A 209 -1.23 3.17 -50.67
N ALA A 210 -2.25 3.88 -51.18
CA ALA A 210 -2.67 5.18 -50.65
C ALA A 210 -4.13 5.15 -50.20
N TRP A 211 -4.34 5.52 -48.95
CA TRP A 211 -5.63 5.58 -48.28
C TRP A 211 -5.80 6.94 -47.60
N THR A 212 -7.05 7.32 -47.39
CA THR A 212 -7.44 8.46 -46.56
C THR A 212 -8.32 7.94 -45.44
N TYR A 213 -8.15 8.48 -44.24
CA TYR A 213 -9.04 8.20 -43.13
C TYR A 213 -9.75 9.49 -42.70
N LYS A 214 -10.98 9.36 -42.26
CA LYS A 214 -11.75 10.41 -41.60
C LYS A 214 -12.32 9.86 -40.30
N ALA A 215 -11.87 10.40 -39.18
CA ALA A 215 -12.42 10.12 -37.87
C ALA A 215 -13.55 11.11 -37.60
N THR A 216 -14.72 10.59 -37.28
CA THR A 216 -15.94 11.37 -37.01
C THR A 216 -16.58 10.93 -35.71
N VAL A 217 -17.19 11.86 -35.00
CA VAL A 217 -18.03 11.61 -33.81
C VAL A 217 -19.45 12.09 -34.08
N PRO A 218 -20.46 11.59 -33.37
CA PRO A 218 -21.80 12.17 -33.42
C PRO A 218 -21.74 13.67 -33.11
N GLN A 219 -22.36 14.50 -33.94
CA GLN A 219 -22.37 15.95 -33.73
C GLN A 219 -23.13 16.35 -32.44
N ALA A 220 -24.02 15.48 -31.97
CA ALA A 220 -24.70 15.62 -30.69
C ALA A 220 -23.71 15.73 -29.52
N ASP A 221 -22.59 15.02 -29.59
CA ASP A 221 -21.55 14.97 -28.55
C ASP A 221 -20.69 16.25 -28.52
N VAL A 222 -20.72 17.06 -29.58
CA VAL A 222 -19.89 18.26 -29.72
C VAL A 222 -20.66 19.54 -29.46
N ASN A 223 -21.86 19.66 -30.04
CA ASN A 223 -22.66 20.89 -29.97
C ASN A 223 -24.18 20.65 -29.94
N GLY A 224 -24.62 19.41 -29.67
CA GLY A 224 -26.05 19.07 -29.67
C GLY A 224 -26.72 19.06 -31.05
N GLY A 225 -25.96 19.16 -32.14
CA GLY A 225 -26.47 19.13 -33.51
C GLY A 225 -26.71 17.73 -34.06
N ALA A 226 -27.47 17.62 -35.14
CA ALA A 226 -27.67 16.36 -35.86
C ALA A 226 -26.58 16.18 -36.94
N GLY A 227 -25.93 15.02 -36.98
CA GLY A 227 -24.93 14.69 -38.00
C GLY A 227 -23.67 14.05 -37.44
N ARG A 228 -22.59 14.08 -38.23
CA ARG A 228 -21.25 13.64 -37.85
C ARG A 228 -20.30 14.83 -37.87
N PHE A 229 -19.55 15.02 -36.79
CA PHE A 229 -18.50 16.02 -36.69
C PHE A 229 -17.14 15.37 -36.97
N GLN A 230 -16.33 15.96 -37.84
CA GLN A 230 -15.00 15.44 -38.17
C GLN A 230 -13.98 15.89 -37.10
N VAL A 231 -13.41 14.94 -36.38
CA VAL A 231 -12.39 15.19 -35.33
C VAL A 231 -10.97 15.08 -35.84
N ALA A 232 -10.74 14.24 -36.85
CA ALA A 232 -9.45 14.17 -37.55
C ALA A 232 -9.63 13.62 -38.96
N SER A 233 -8.67 13.93 -39.82
CA SER A 233 -8.53 13.31 -41.13
C SER A 233 -7.08 13.28 -41.53
N GLY A 234 -6.69 12.28 -42.31
CA GLY A 234 -5.34 12.21 -42.84
C GLY A 234 -5.20 11.18 -43.94
N THR A 235 -3.97 11.02 -44.41
CA THR A 235 -3.58 10.05 -45.43
C THR A 235 -2.73 8.95 -44.82
N LEU A 236 -2.99 7.71 -45.21
CA LEU A 236 -2.21 6.53 -44.89
C LEU A 236 -1.50 6.08 -46.17
N THR A 237 -0.18 6.00 -46.13
CA THR A 237 0.61 5.49 -47.25
C THR A 237 1.37 4.24 -46.82
N PHE A 238 1.30 3.21 -47.65
CA PHE A 238 1.97 1.93 -47.45
C PHE A 238 3.05 1.73 -48.50
N ASP A 239 4.14 1.08 -48.14
CA ASP A 239 5.17 0.67 -49.09
C ASP A 239 4.76 -0.57 -49.89
N GLY A 240 5.59 -0.98 -50.85
CA GLY A 240 5.37 -2.18 -51.66
C GLY A 240 5.44 -3.51 -50.90
N THR A 241 5.83 -3.49 -49.63
CA THR A 241 5.86 -4.64 -48.71
C THR A 241 4.68 -4.67 -47.74
N GLY A 242 3.82 -3.63 -47.75
CA GLY A 242 2.67 -3.49 -46.85
C GLY A 242 2.98 -2.77 -45.53
N THR A 243 4.17 -2.20 -45.36
CA THR A 243 4.54 -1.42 -44.16
C THR A 243 4.00 0.00 -44.27
N LEU A 244 3.44 0.53 -43.18
CA LEU A 244 2.96 1.91 -43.11
C LEU A 244 4.15 2.89 -43.13
N ILE A 245 4.19 3.80 -44.11
CA ILE A 245 5.20 4.87 -44.22
C ILE A 245 4.69 6.16 -43.56
N ALA A 246 3.42 6.51 -43.77
CA ALA A 246 2.81 7.70 -43.20
C ALA A 246 1.39 7.41 -42.67
N PRO A 247 0.96 8.04 -41.56
CA PRO A 247 1.72 8.99 -40.75
C PRO A 247 2.82 8.31 -39.92
N ALA A 248 3.95 9.00 -39.76
CA ALA A 248 5.10 8.51 -38.98
C ALA A 248 4.92 8.66 -37.45
N ALA A 249 3.84 9.31 -37.02
CA ALA A 249 3.51 9.57 -35.62
C ALA A 249 2.03 9.27 -35.35
N ASP A 250 1.70 9.07 -34.07
CA ASP A 250 0.33 8.87 -33.60
C ASP A 250 -0.56 10.07 -33.98
N VAL A 251 -1.75 9.79 -34.50
CA VAL A 251 -2.71 10.83 -34.91
C VAL A 251 -3.42 11.37 -33.68
N ALA A 252 -3.25 12.66 -33.40
CA ALA A 252 -3.99 13.33 -32.34
C ALA A 252 -5.48 13.43 -32.72
N LEU A 253 -6.34 12.85 -31.89
CA LEU A 253 -7.79 13.02 -31.96
C LEU A 253 -8.19 14.05 -30.90
N THR A 254 -8.58 15.25 -31.34
CA THR A 254 -9.17 16.23 -30.42
C THR A 254 -10.67 16.01 -30.38
N VAL A 255 -11.12 15.31 -29.35
CA VAL A 255 -12.53 15.21 -29.02
C VAL A 255 -12.86 16.31 -28.00
N PRO A 256 -14.00 17.02 -28.14
CA PRO A 256 -14.50 17.88 -27.07
C PRO A 256 -14.71 17.09 -25.77
N ALA A 257 -14.42 17.74 -24.65
CA ALA A 257 -14.52 17.20 -23.30
C ALA A 257 -15.97 16.99 -22.82
#